data_AF-A0A9P0B854-F1
#
_entry.id   AF-A0A9P0B854-F1
#
_cell.length_a   1.000
_cell.length_b   1.000
_cell.length_c   1.000
_cell.angle_alpha   90.00
_cell.angle_beta   90.00
_cell.angle_gamma   90.00
#
_symmetry.space_group_name_H-M   'P 1'
#
loop_
_entity.id
_entity.type
_entity.pdbx_description
1 polymer ?
#
loop_
_entity_poly.entity_id
_entity_poly.type
_entity_poly.pdbx_seq_one_letter_code
_entity_poly.pdbx_strand_id
1 'polypeptide(L)'
;MPNPDKPKARGRKRKHPVYDEKGVHIETQMDMCDCLESDCPGCFFPCFKCKSKKCGPRCRVLRTYIYDSISNSNEDQVNSFKLNSIFSKIVITIN
;
A
#
# COMPACT_ATOMS: atom_id res chain seq x y z
N MET A 1 18.79 -30.21 28.24
CA MET A 1 17.53 -29.67 28.80
C MET A 1 17.32 -28.26 28.24
N PRO A 2 16.25 -27.98 27.46
CA PRO A 2 16.00 -26.63 26.95
C PRO A 2 15.56 -25.68 28.08
N ASN A 3 16.12 -24.47 28.11
CA ASN A 3 15.92 -23.46 29.16
C ASN A 3 14.47 -22.90 29.12
N PRO A 4 13.70 -22.97 30.23
CA PRO A 4 12.30 -22.52 30.31
C PRO A 4 12.11 -20.99 30.21
N ASP A 5 13.18 -20.19 30.36
CA ASP A 5 13.12 -18.73 30.42
C ASP A 5 13.36 -18.04 29.07
N LYS A 6 13.45 -18.79 27.97
CA LYS A 6 13.64 -18.16 26.64
C LYS A 6 12.30 -17.55 26.18
N PRO A 7 12.17 -16.21 26.06
CA PRO A 7 10.95 -15.62 25.53
C PRO A 7 10.75 -16.11 24.09
N LYS A 8 9.61 -16.75 23.83
CA LYS A 8 9.23 -17.20 22.49
C LYS A 8 9.22 -15.97 21.57
N ALA A 9 10.14 -15.91 20.62
CA ALA A 9 10.20 -14.83 19.65
C ALA A 9 8.84 -14.72 18.95
N ARG A 10 8.14 -13.59 19.14
CA ARG A 10 6.88 -13.32 18.45
C ARG A 10 7.18 -13.25 16.96
N GLY A 11 6.82 -14.31 16.23
CA GLY A 11 6.99 -14.38 14.78
C GLY A 11 6.34 -13.17 14.13
N ARG A 12 7.12 -12.39 13.36
CA ARG A 12 6.58 -11.27 12.58
C ARG A 12 5.64 -11.84 11.52
N LYS A 13 4.32 -11.63 11.67
CA LYS A 13 3.34 -12.00 10.63
C LYS A 13 3.77 -11.35 9.31
N ARG A 14 3.95 -12.15 8.26
CA ARG A 14 4.27 -11.66 6.92
C ARG A 14 3.07 -10.83 6.42
N LYS A 15 3.33 -9.61 5.97
CA LYS A 15 2.28 -8.79 5.34
C LYS A 15 2.04 -9.33 3.93
N HIS A 16 0.78 -9.55 3.57
CA HIS A 16 0.40 -9.96 2.23
C HIS A 16 0.53 -8.76 1.26
N PRO A 17 0.93 -9.01 0.00
CA PRO A 17 0.85 -7.99 -1.05
C PRO A 17 -0.58 -7.49 -1.21
N VAL A 18 -0.68 -6.21 -1.56
CA VAL A 18 -1.95 -5.52 -1.84
C VAL A 18 -2.16 -5.38 -3.34
N TYR A 19 -1.06 -5.40 -4.11
CA TYR A 19 -1.07 -5.41 -5.57
C TYR A 19 -0.44 -6.70 -6.08
N ASP A 20 -0.91 -7.16 -7.24
CA ASP A 20 -0.37 -8.31 -7.93
C ASP A 20 0.92 -7.99 -8.72
N GLU A 21 1.39 -8.96 -9.52
CA GLU A 21 2.57 -8.84 -10.37
C GLU A 21 2.41 -7.83 -11.53
N LYS A 22 1.17 -7.55 -11.93
CA LYS A 22 0.82 -6.55 -12.96
C LYS A 22 0.62 -5.15 -12.36
N GLY A 23 0.61 -5.05 -11.03
CA GLY A 23 0.36 -3.80 -10.31
C GLY A 23 -1.12 -3.45 -10.25
N VAL A 24 -2.00 -4.45 -10.36
CA VAL A 24 -3.45 -4.34 -10.15
C VAL A 24 -3.76 -4.61 -8.68
N HIS A 25 -4.69 -3.84 -8.11
CA HIS A 25 -5.09 -4.02 -6.72
C HIS A 25 -5.82 -5.36 -6.54
N ILE A 26 -5.39 -6.20 -5.59
CA ILE A 26 -5.85 -7.60 -5.50
C ILE A 26 -7.31 -7.68 -5.05
N GLU A 27 -7.74 -6.86 -4.09
CA GLU A 27 -9.09 -6.97 -3.53
C GLU A 27 -10.15 -6.39 -4.46
N THR A 28 -9.85 -5.25 -5.10
CA THR A 28 -10.81 -4.55 -5.96
C THR A 28 -10.65 -4.88 -7.44
N GLN A 29 -9.55 -5.54 -7.83
CA GLN A 29 -9.20 -5.84 -9.23
C GLN A 29 -9.07 -4.57 -10.11
N MET A 30 -8.82 -3.42 -9.49
CA MET A 30 -8.70 -2.14 -10.18
C MET A 30 -7.24 -1.73 -10.40
N ASP A 31 -6.96 -1.19 -11.58
CA ASP A 31 -5.64 -0.64 -11.95
C ASP A 31 -5.51 0.84 -11.51
N MET A 32 -5.54 1.06 -10.19
CA MET A 32 -5.53 2.40 -9.58
C MET A 32 -4.14 3.06 -9.67
N CYS A 33 -4.12 4.34 -10.03
CA CYS A 33 -2.93 5.17 -9.98
C CYS A 33 -2.64 5.60 -8.53
N ASP A 34 -1.36 5.77 -8.18
CA ASP A 34 -0.95 6.29 -6.87
C ASP A 34 -1.37 7.75 -6.63
N CYS A 35 -1.94 8.42 -7.63
CA CYS A 35 -2.59 9.71 -7.45
C CYS A 35 -4.04 9.61 -6.95
N LEU A 36 -4.56 8.39 -6.75
CA LEU A 36 -5.89 8.11 -6.19
C LEU A 36 -7.08 8.55 -7.05
N GLU A 37 -6.85 8.95 -8.30
CA GLU A 37 -7.89 9.26 -9.28
C GLU A 37 -8.35 7.99 -10.04
N SER A 38 -9.67 7.79 -10.16
CA SER A 38 -10.30 6.56 -10.66
C SER A 38 -9.95 6.21 -12.10
N ASP A 39 -9.77 7.22 -12.96
CA ASP A 39 -9.58 7.07 -14.40
C ASP A 39 -8.26 7.66 -14.90
N CYS A 40 -7.29 7.80 -13.99
CA CYS A 40 -6.00 8.34 -14.34
C CYS A 40 -5.25 7.40 -15.31
N PRO A 41 -4.86 7.86 -16.52
CA PRO A 41 -4.06 7.05 -17.44
C PRO A 41 -2.62 6.83 -16.93
N GLY A 42 -2.23 7.55 -15.88
CA GLY A 42 -0.90 7.56 -15.28
C GLY A 42 -0.30 8.96 -15.33
N CYS A 43 -0.12 9.57 -14.16
CA CYS A 43 0.38 10.94 -14.01
C CYS A 43 1.85 11.01 -13.59
N PHE A 44 2.50 9.88 -13.35
CA PHE A 44 3.90 9.80 -12.94
C PHE A 44 4.83 9.41 -14.10
N PHE A 45 6.13 9.60 -13.88
CA PHE A 45 7.15 9.09 -14.80
C PHE A 45 7.08 7.55 -14.90
N PRO A 46 7.40 6.97 -16.08
CA PRO A 46 7.40 5.53 -16.27
C PRO A 46 8.26 4.82 -15.22
N CYS A 47 7.65 3.90 -14.46
CA CYS A 47 8.33 3.14 -13.43
C CYS A 47 9.50 2.34 -14.02
N PHE A 48 10.69 2.41 -13.44
CA PHE A 48 11.84 1.65 -13.93
C PHE A 48 11.61 0.12 -13.88
N LYS A 49 10.82 -0.37 -12.91
CA LYS A 49 10.51 -1.79 -12.70
C LYS A 49 9.41 -2.33 -13.62
N CYS A 50 8.22 -1.72 -13.58
CA CYS A 50 7.04 -2.24 -14.30
C CYS A 50 6.62 -1.40 -15.51
N LYS A 51 7.36 -0.32 -15.82
CA LYS A 51 7.12 0.62 -16.94
C LYS A 51 5.78 1.38 -16.91
N SER A 52 4.89 1.07 -15.96
CA SER A 52 3.66 1.82 -15.73
C SER A 52 3.92 3.26 -15.29
N LYS A 53 3.10 4.19 -15.76
CA LYS A 53 3.06 5.60 -15.34
C LYS A 53 2.14 5.84 -14.14
N LYS A 54 1.60 4.76 -13.56
CA LYS A 54 0.66 4.80 -12.43
C LYS A 54 1.31 4.55 -11.06
N CYS A 55 2.61 4.27 -11.04
CA CYS A 55 3.37 4.16 -9.80
C CYS A 55 3.79 5.54 -9.32
N GLY A 56 3.68 5.79 -8.03
CA GLY A 56 4.28 6.94 -7.37
C GLY A 56 5.79 6.73 -7.14
N PRO A 57 6.35 7.26 -6.04
CA PRO A 57 7.79 7.15 -5.76
C PRO A 57 8.31 5.70 -5.67
N ARG A 58 7.46 4.75 -5.31
CA ARG A 58 7.79 3.32 -5.26
C ARG A 58 6.84 2.53 -6.15
N CYS A 59 7.41 1.55 -6.85
CA CYS A 59 6.65 0.61 -7.68
C CYS A 59 5.54 -0.04 -6.85
N ARG A 60 4.32 -0.07 -7.41
CA ARG A 60 3.17 -0.72 -6.78
C ARG A 60 3.18 -2.24 -6.90
N VAL A 61 3.88 -2.81 -7.88
CA VAL A 61 3.95 -4.27 -8.08
C VAL A 61 4.39 -4.98 -6.80
N LEU A 62 3.57 -5.93 -6.33
CA LEU A 62 3.80 -6.75 -5.12
C LEU A 62 4.03 -5.97 -3.82
N ARG A 63 3.68 -4.68 -3.75
CA ARG A 63 3.81 -3.91 -2.50
C ARG A 63 2.70 -4.27 -1.52
N THR A 64 2.95 -4.08 -0.23
CA THR A 64 2.02 -4.45 0.86
C THR A 64 1.26 -3.25 1.46
N TYR A 65 1.12 -2.15 0.72
CA TYR A 65 0.46 -0.92 1.20
C TYR A 65 -0.16 -0.15 0.02
N ILE A 66 -1.03 0.82 0.34
CA ILE A 66 -1.62 1.78 -0.60
C ILE A 66 -1.38 3.18 -0.03
N TYR A 67 -1.45 4.20 -0.88
CA TYR A 67 -1.55 5.59 -0.43
C TYR A 67 -3.01 5.90 -0.09
N ASP A 68 -3.27 6.44 1.09
CA ASP A 68 -4.65 6.75 1.52
C ASP A 68 -5.02 8.22 1.25
N SER A 69 -4.03 9.12 1.22
CA SER A 69 -4.23 10.54 0.94
C SER A 69 -2.97 11.20 0.37
N ILE A 70 -3.16 12.29 -0.37
CA ILE A 70 -2.09 13.13 -0.93
C ILE A 70 -2.13 14.46 -0.19
N SER A 71 -1.07 14.78 0.56
CA SER A 71 -0.91 16.10 1.16
C SER A 71 -0.02 16.96 0.26
N ASN A 72 -0.59 18.00 -0.36
CA ASN A 72 0.16 19.02 -1.08
C ASN A 72 0.82 19.98 -0.09
N SER A 73 1.67 19.48 0.78
CA SER A 73 2.68 20.29 1.45
C SER A 73 3.90 20.25 0.52
N ASN A 74 4.29 21.39 -0.05
CA ASN A 74 5.51 21.54 -0.87
C ASN A 74 6.78 21.36 -0.02
N GLU A 75 6.88 20.24 0.69
CA GLU A 75 8.04 19.85 1.49
C GLU A 75 8.15 18.33 1.46
N ASP A 76 9.27 17.87 0.91
CA ASP A 76 9.59 16.51 0.52
C ASP A 76 9.58 15.50 1.69
N GLN A 77 8.43 15.02 2.16
CA GLN A 77 8.38 13.83 3.03
C GLN A 77 7.19 12.91 2.72
N VAL A 78 7.47 11.86 1.94
CA VAL A 78 6.57 10.72 1.70
C VAL A 78 6.38 9.95 3.00
N ASN A 79 5.43 10.41 3.80
CA ASN A 79 5.13 9.84 5.11
C ASN A 79 4.42 8.47 4.97
N SER A 80 5.22 7.41 4.98
CA SER A 80 4.78 6.02 5.09
C SER A 80 4.24 5.75 6.50
N PHE A 81 3.01 6.16 6.80
CA PHE A 81 2.36 5.77 8.05
C PHE A 81 1.68 4.41 7.90
N LYS A 82 2.10 3.46 8.75
CA LYS A 82 1.44 2.16 8.91
C LYS A 82 0.01 2.39 9.36
N LEU A 83 -0.96 1.85 8.62
CA LEU A 83 -2.33 1.67 9.09
C LEU A 83 -2.32 0.89 10.41
N ASN A 84 -2.37 1.61 11.52
CA ASN A 84 -2.78 1.10 12.79
C ASN A 84 -4.31 1.12 12.80
N SER A 85 -4.90 -0.06 12.54
CA SER A 85 -6.09 -0.56 13.24
C SER A 85 -7.10 0.50 13.71
N ILE A 86 -8.07 0.92 12.88
CA ILE A 86 -9.40 1.45 13.32
C ILE A 86 -10.44 1.61 12.18
N PHE A 87 -10.07 1.69 10.89
CA PHE A 87 -11.05 2.02 9.82
C PHE A 87 -11.98 0.89 9.35
N SER A 88 -12.03 -0.26 10.03
CA SER A 88 -13.02 -1.31 9.79
C SER A 88 -14.46 -0.98 10.29
N LYS A 89 -14.82 0.28 10.57
CA LYS A 89 -16.12 0.58 11.20
C LYS A 89 -16.94 1.80 10.72
N ILE A 90 -16.45 2.68 9.84
CA ILE A 90 -17.19 3.96 9.58
C ILE A 90 -17.77 4.11 8.17
N VAL A 91 -17.33 3.36 7.16
CA VAL A 91 -17.86 3.51 5.77
C VAL A 91 -18.81 2.37 5.37
N ILE A 92 -19.37 1.64 6.34
CA ILE A 92 -20.47 0.67 6.12
C ILE A 92 -21.63 1.04 7.06
N THR A 93 -22.12 2.27 6.98
CA THR A 93 -23.49 2.59 7.40
C THR A 93 -24.02 3.71 6.50
N ILE A 94 -24.40 3.35 5.28
CA ILE A 94 -25.32 4.16 4.48
C ILE A 94 -26.66 3.43 4.56
N ASN A 95 -27.56 3.93 5.40
CA ASN A 95 -29.00 3.80 5.30
C ASN A 95 -29.56 5.20 5.55
#